data_AF-A0A1Y1MQ18-F1
#
_entry.id   AF-A0A1Y1MQ18-F1
#
_cell.length_a   1.000
_cell.length_b   1.000
_cell.length_c   1.000
_cell.angle_alpha   90.00
_cell.angle_beta   90.00
_cell.angle_gamma   90.00
#
_symmetry.space_group_name_H-M   'P 1'
#
loop_
_entity.id
_entity.type
_entity.pdbx_description
1 polymer ?
#
loop_
_entity_poly.entity_id
_entity_poly.type
_entity_poly.pdbx_seq_one_letter_code
_entity_poly.pdbx_strand_id
1 'polypeptide(L)'
;DTPGFYARSVDDLEFLAHLFRLDSLLTEPLHPLSIIGARIAFVKTHIWPEAQSGTRAAWNLAHRLLAESGAKVEHVELPERFGNCPEWREIVVAEEAKAAYLPKYLQDRTKLHADIVALVESTDVP
;
A
#
# COMPACT_ATOMS: atom_id res chain seq x y z
N ASP A 1 -5.49 -9.49 -3.35
CA ASP A 1 -6.46 -8.60 -2.65
C ASP A 1 -6.28 -8.61 -1.15
N THR A 2 -6.41 -7.43 -0.52
CA THR A 2 -6.32 -7.29 0.95
C THR A 2 -7.43 -6.36 1.43
N PRO A 3 -8.36 -6.81 2.30
CA PRO A 3 -9.34 -5.91 2.91
C PRO A 3 -8.68 -4.90 3.85
N GLY A 4 -9.21 -3.69 3.90
CA GLY A 4 -8.71 -2.62 4.77
C GLY A 4 -9.86 -1.78 5.33
N PHE A 5 -9.53 -0.91 6.29
CA PHE A 5 -10.49 -0.04 6.95
C PHE A 5 -10.20 1.43 6.66
N TYR A 6 -11.26 2.22 6.55
CA TYR A 6 -11.20 3.68 6.58
C TYR A 6 -11.71 4.16 7.93
N ALA A 7 -10.94 5.01 8.59
CA ALA A 7 -11.22 5.51 9.94
C ALA A 7 -10.67 6.93 10.10
N ARG A 8 -11.09 7.64 11.16
CA ARG A 8 -10.68 9.05 11.38
C ARG A 8 -9.40 9.16 12.21
N SER A 9 -9.05 8.13 12.96
CA SER A 9 -7.88 8.09 13.84
C SER A 9 -7.28 6.68 13.90
N VAL A 10 -6.09 6.57 14.48
CA VAL A 10 -5.47 5.28 14.80
C VAL A 10 -6.28 4.54 15.87
N ASP A 11 -6.84 5.25 16.86
CA ASP A 11 -7.70 4.64 17.89
C ASP A 11 -8.94 3.95 17.30
N ASP A 12 -9.57 4.55 16.27
CA ASP A 12 -10.69 3.93 15.55
C ASP A 12 -10.22 2.62 14.84
N LEU A 13 -8.98 2.59 14.31
CA LEU A 13 -8.41 1.39 13.70
C LEU A 13 -8.07 0.31 14.74
N GLU A 14 -7.57 0.69 15.92
CA GLU A 14 -7.32 -0.24 17.03
C GLU A 14 -8.64 -0.87 17.51
N PHE A 15 -9.70 -0.08 17.63
CA PHE A 15 -11.02 -0.58 17.97
C PHE A 15 -11.55 -1.58 16.92
N LEU A 16 -11.43 -1.26 15.62
CA LEU A 16 -11.81 -2.18 14.55
C LEU A 16 -10.96 -3.46 14.59
N ALA A 17 -9.64 -3.34 14.81
CA ALA A 17 -8.75 -4.50 14.92
C ALA A 17 -9.18 -5.43 16.06
N HIS A 18 -9.56 -4.88 17.21
CA HIS A 18 -10.07 -5.66 18.34
C HIS A 18 -11.44 -6.30 18.03
N LEU A 19 -12.37 -5.54 17.43
CA LEU A 19 -13.69 -6.04 17.04
C LEU A 19 -13.60 -7.23 16.08
N PHE A 20 -12.69 -7.17 15.11
CA PHE A 20 -12.42 -8.24 14.15
C PHE A 20 -11.42 -9.29 14.67
N ARG A 21 -10.98 -9.18 15.92
CA ARG A 21 -10.04 -10.10 16.59
C ARG A 21 -8.71 -10.27 15.85
N LEU A 22 -8.21 -9.22 15.20
CA LEU A 22 -6.93 -9.24 14.49
C LEU A 22 -5.73 -9.38 15.45
N ASP A 23 -5.90 -8.90 16.68
CA ASP A 23 -4.99 -9.10 17.81
C ASP A 23 -4.76 -10.58 18.14
N SER A 24 -5.78 -11.43 17.98
CA SER A 24 -5.64 -12.87 18.22
C SER A 24 -4.77 -13.62 17.21
N LEU A 25 -4.42 -12.97 16.10
CA LEU A 25 -3.48 -13.51 15.10
C LEU A 25 -2.02 -13.24 15.46
N LEU A 26 -1.77 -12.36 16.43
CA LEU A 26 -0.42 -11.99 16.83
C LEU A 26 0.13 -13.01 17.82
N THR A 27 1.36 -13.47 17.57
CA THR A 27 2.07 -14.40 18.45
C THR A 27 2.60 -13.71 19.71
N GLU A 28 2.76 -12.39 19.69
CA GLU A 28 3.26 -11.58 20.80
C GLU A 28 2.36 -10.36 21.01
N PRO A 29 2.16 -9.92 22.27
CA PRO A 29 1.37 -8.72 22.55
C PRO A 29 2.04 -7.49 21.95
N LEU A 30 1.23 -6.61 21.34
CA LEU A 30 1.71 -5.33 20.84
C LEU A 30 2.09 -4.44 22.02
N HIS A 31 3.32 -3.95 22.00
CA HIS A 31 3.77 -2.91 22.91
C HIS A 31 3.65 -1.55 22.21
N PRO A 32 3.10 -0.52 22.87
CA PRO A 32 3.09 0.83 22.33
C PRO A 32 4.51 1.28 21.94
N LEU A 33 4.66 1.78 20.71
CA LEU A 33 5.94 2.30 20.25
C LEU A 33 6.23 3.65 20.91
N SER A 34 7.28 3.71 21.73
CA SER A 34 7.84 4.99 22.18
C SER A 34 8.56 5.66 21.01
N ILE A 35 8.15 6.87 20.64
CA ILE A 35 8.83 7.66 19.59
C ILE A 35 10.24 8.06 20.02
N ILE A 36 10.43 8.37 21.31
CA ILE A 36 11.75 8.72 21.85
C ILE A 36 12.67 7.50 21.72
N GLY A 37 13.75 7.67 20.94
CA GLY A 37 14.71 6.61 20.66
C GLY A 37 14.27 5.60 19.60
N ALA A 38 13.06 5.70 19.04
CA ALA A 38 12.62 4.85 17.94
C ALA A 38 13.55 5.03 16.74
N ARG A 39 13.88 3.92 16.07
CA ARG A 39 14.64 3.93 14.82
C ARG A 39 13.65 3.84 13.66
N ILE A 40 13.57 4.89 12.86
CA ILE A 40 12.60 4.98 11.76
C ILE A 40 13.36 5.23 10.46
N ALA A 41 13.22 4.30 9.51
CA ALA A 41 13.81 4.42 8.19
C ALA A 41 12.87 5.17 7.24
N PHE A 42 13.39 6.18 6.56
CA PHE A 42 12.73 6.92 5.50
C PHE A 42 13.21 6.37 4.16
N VAL A 43 12.39 5.49 3.57
CA VAL A 43 12.70 4.79 2.31
C VAL A 43 11.96 5.42 1.15
N LYS A 44 12.70 6.00 0.20
CA LYS A 44 12.15 6.39 -1.10
C LYS A 44 12.17 5.16 -2.02
N THR A 45 11.01 4.79 -2.54
CA THR A 45 10.88 3.65 -3.46
C THR A 45 11.29 4.05 -4.89
N HIS A 46 11.40 3.07 -5.79
CA HIS A 46 11.72 3.32 -7.21
C HIS A 46 10.68 4.20 -7.92
N ILE A 47 9.46 4.31 -7.40
CA ILE A 47 8.40 5.20 -7.92
C ILE A 47 8.43 6.62 -7.29
N TRP A 48 9.36 6.90 -6.37
CA TRP A 48 9.49 8.23 -5.77
C TRP A 48 9.65 9.40 -6.78
N PRO A 49 10.25 9.23 -7.97
CA PRO A 49 10.25 10.28 -8.98
C PRO A 49 8.84 10.79 -9.34
N GLU A 50 7.82 9.94 -9.27
CA GLU A 50 6.41 10.29 -9.57
C GLU A 50 5.69 11.00 -8.41
N ALA A 51 6.30 11.04 -7.22
CA ALA A 51 5.70 11.69 -6.06
C ALA A 51 5.44 13.18 -6.34
N GLN A 52 4.19 13.61 -6.17
CA GLN A 52 3.78 15.01 -6.37
C GLN A 52 4.18 15.89 -5.18
N SER A 53 4.04 17.22 -5.35
CA SER A 53 4.43 18.22 -4.34
C SER A 53 3.79 17.98 -2.97
N GLY A 54 2.52 17.57 -2.92
CA GLY A 54 1.82 17.25 -1.68
C GLY A 54 2.49 16.11 -0.90
N THR A 55 2.80 15.00 -1.58
CA THR A 55 3.51 13.85 -0.99
C THR A 55 4.90 14.25 -0.51
N ARG A 56 5.66 15.01 -1.30
CA ARG A 56 7.00 15.48 -0.92
C ARG A 56 6.95 16.41 0.30
N ALA A 57 5.96 17.30 0.37
CA ALA A 57 5.77 18.19 1.50
C ALA A 57 5.41 17.43 2.78
N ALA A 58 4.46 16.48 2.70
CA ALA A 58 4.06 15.63 3.82
C ALA A 58 5.25 14.75 4.31
N TRP A 59 6.03 14.20 3.39
CA TRP A 59 7.24 13.44 3.70
C TRP A 59 8.25 14.26 4.51
N ASN A 60 8.55 15.48 4.06
CA ASN A 60 9.48 16.36 4.76
C ASN A 60 8.94 16.83 6.13
N LEU A 61 7.61 17.04 6.23
CA LEU A 61 6.95 17.35 7.48
C LEU A 61 7.06 16.19 8.48
N ALA A 62 6.77 14.96 8.06
CA ALA A 62 6.86 13.76 8.89
C ALA A 62 8.28 13.55 9.40
N HIS A 63 9.29 13.68 8.53
CA HIS A 63 10.70 13.57 8.92
C HIS A 63 11.04 14.55 10.06
N ARG A 64 10.64 15.82 9.91
CA ARG A 64 10.92 16.86 10.90
C ARG A 64 10.25 16.56 12.23
N LEU A 65 8.95 16.25 12.22
CA LEU A 65 8.17 15.98 13.44
C LEU A 65 8.73 14.78 14.22
N LEU A 66 9.15 13.72 13.52
CA LEU A 66 9.74 12.55 14.16
C LEU A 66 11.09 12.86 14.81
N ALA A 67 11.97 13.58 14.09
CA ALA A 67 13.27 13.98 14.62
C ALA A 67 13.11 14.91 15.85
N GLU A 68 12.23 15.91 15.77
CA GLU A 68 11.92 16.82 16.88
C GLU A 68 11.32 16.09 18.09
N SER A 69 10.59 14.98 17.86
CA SER A 69 10.02 14.12 18.90
C SER A 69 11.03 13.11 19.48
N GLY A 70 12.31 13.18 19.09
CA GLY A 70 13.38 12.34 19.64
C GLY A 70 13.56 10.98 18.96
N ALA A 71 12.96 10.75 17.79
CA ALA A 71 13.24 9.57 16.99
C ALA A 71 14.60 9.68 16.29
N LYS A 72 15.25 8.53 16.08
CA LYS A 72 16.43 8.38 15.22
C LYS A 72 15.94 8.08 13.80
N VAL A 73 15.91 9.12 12.96
CA VAL A 73 15.44 9.02 11.58
C VAL A 73 16.63 8.83 10.64
N GLU A 74 16.59 7.80 9.80
CA GLU A 74 17.65 7.46 8.85
C GLU A 74 17.09 7.34 7.44
N HIS A 75 17.79 7.88 6.44
CA HIS A 75 17.47 7.62 5.05
C HIS A 75 18.06 6.28 4.62
N VAL A 76 17.22 5.44 4.02
CA VAL A 76 17.63 4.13 3.52
C VAL A 76 17.18 4.01 2.07
N GLU A 77 18.11 3.64 1.20
CA GLU A 77 17.82 3.38 -0.20
C GLU A 77 17.17 2.00 -0.34
N LEU A 78 16.11 1.93 -1.14
CA LEU A 78 15.51 0.65 -1.49
C LEU A 78 16.42 -0.05 -2.51
N PRO A 79 16.85 -1.30 -2.29
CA PRO A 79 17.77 -1.97 -3.20
C PRO A 79 17.19 -2.15 -4.61
N GLU A 80 18.03 -2.00 -5.63
CA GLU A 80 17.68 -2.10 -7.07
C GLU A 80 16.96 -3.40 -7.44
N ARG A 81 17.17 -4.50 -6.71
CA ARG A 81 16.44 -5.76 -6.93
C ARG A 81 14.91 -5.63 -6.80
N PHE A 82 14.42 -4.56 -6.16
CA PHE A 82 13.01 -4.23 -6.06
C PHE A 82 12.54 -3.24 -7.13
N GLY A 83 13.40 -2.89 -8.09
CA GLY A 83 13.15 -1.92 -9.17
C GLY A 83 11.97 -2.33 -10.06
N ASN A 84 11.87 -3.62 -10.34
CA ASN A 84 10.82 -4.18 -11.20
C ASN A 84 9.53 -4.52 -10.44
N CYS A 85 9.47 -4.35 -9.11
CA CYS A 85 8.28 -4.66 -8.33
C CYS A 85 7.01 -3.91 -8.78
N PRO A 86 7.07 -2.62 -9.18
CA PRO A 86 5.90 -1.92 -9.72
C PRO A 86 5.37 -2.60 -10.99
N GLU A 87 6.24 -2.90 -11.95
CA GLU A 87 5.89 -3.60 -13.20
C GLU A 87 5.30 -4.98 -12.89
N TRP A 88 5.99 -5.81 -12.10
CA TRP A 88 5.50 -7.15 -11.75
C TRP A 88 4.15 -7.12 -11.04
N ARG A 89 3.89 -6.10 -10.21
CA ARG A 89 2.57 -5.90 -9.60
C ARG A 89 1.51 -5.66 -10.66
N GLU A 90 1.75 -4.79 -11.63
CA GLU A 90 0.79 -4.51 -12.70
C GLU A 90 0.53 -5.75 -13.56
N ILE A 91 1.56 -6.56 -13.85
CA ILE A 91 1.41 -7.85 -14.54
C ILE A 91 0.48 -8.79 -13.76
N VAL A 92 0.78 -9.01 -12.48
CA VAL A 92 -0.02 -9.91 -11.63
C VAL A 92 -1.46 -9.42 -11.53
N VAL A 93 -1.66 -8.13 -11.26
CA VAL A 93 -3.00 -7.54 -11.14
C VAL A 93 -3.78 -7.67 -12.45
N ALA A 94 -3.14 -7.42 -13.59
CA ALA A 94 -3.81 -7.51 -14.89
C ALA A 94 -4.24 -8.94 -15.21
N GLU A 95 -3.36 -9.92 -15.03
CA GLU A 95 -3.66 -11.33 -15.33
C GLU A 95 -4.69 -11.92 -14.37
N GLU A 96 -4.60 -11.62 -13.07
CA GLU A 96 -5.61 -12.05 -12.09
C GLU A 96 -6.98 -11.43 -12.38
N ALA A 97 -7.02 -10.16 -12.76
CA ALA A 97 -8.28 -9.50 -13.10
C ALA A 97 -8.89 -10.03 -14.40
N LYS A 98 -8.08 -10.29 -15.45
CA LYS A 98 -8.55 -10.96 -16.68
C LYS A 98 -9.25 -12.28 -16.34
N ALA A 99 -8.59 -13.14 -15.57
CA ALA A 99 -9.15 -14.42 -15.16
C ALA A 99 -10.43 -14.26 -14.33
N ALA A 100 -10.46 -13.31 -13.39
CA ALA A 100 -11.60 -13.07 -12.52
C ALA A 100 -12.85 -12.54 -13.27
N TYR A 101 -12.65 -11.68 -14.28
CA TYR A 101 -13.75 -11.04 -15.00
C TYR A 101 -14.17 -11.75 -16.30
N LEU A 102 -13.36 -12.67 -16.82
CA LEU A 102 -13.68 -13.41 -18.05
C LEU A 102 -15.09 -14.05 -18.06
N PRO A 103 -15.56 -14.72 -16.99
CA PRO A 103 -16.92 -15.28 -16.99
C PRO A 103 -18.01 -14.21 -17.14
N LYS A 104 -17.83 -13.04 -16.51
CA LYS A 104 -18.78 -11.92 -16.59
C LYS A 104 -18.75 -11.27 -17.96
N TYR A 105 -17.56 -11.13 -18.53
CA TYR A 105 -17.37 -10.63 -19.88
C TYR A 105 -18.10 -11.52 -20.91
N LEU A 106 -17.92 -12.85 -20.82
CA LEU A 106 -18.57 -13.82 -21.71
C LEU A 106 -20.10 -13.86 -21.51
N GLN A 107 -20.58 -13.61 -20.30
CA GLN A 107 -22.01 -13.58 -20.00
C GLN A 107 -22.71 -12.38 -20.66
N ASP A 108 -22.19 -11.16 -20.43
CA ASP A 108 -22.72 -9.92 -21.02
C ASP A 108 -21.75 -8.76 -20.79
N ARG A 109 -20.84 -8.52 -21.76
CA ARG A 109 -19.86 -7.43 -21.67
C ARG A 109 -20.48 -6.04 -21.56
N THR A 110 -21.73 -5.83 -22.00
CA THR A 110 -22.38 -4.51 -21.96
C THR A 110 -22.71 -4.04 -20.55
N LYS A 111 -22.68 -4.96 -19.58
CA LYS A 111 -22.88 -4.69 -18.16
C LYS A 111 -21.58 -4.43 -17.40
N LEU A 112 -20.43 -4.52 -18.07
CA LEU A 112 -19.13 -4.21 -17.48
C LEU A 112 -18.73 -2.77 -17.82
N HIS A 113 -18.03 -2.13 -16.89
CA HIS A 113 -17.40 -0.84 -17.17
C HIS A 113 -16.32 -1.00 -18.26
N ALA A 114 -16.12 0.03 -19.08
CA ALA A 114 -15.19 0.01 -20.21
C ALA A 114 -13.76 -0.39 -19.80
N ASP A 115 -13.30 0.04 -18.62
CA ASP A 115 -11.97 -0.29 -18.12
C ASP A 115 -11.80 -1.80 -17.84
N ILE A 116 -12.85 -2.46 -17.33
CA ILE A 116 -12.84 -3.91 -17.09
C ILE A 116 -12.85 -4.66 -18.43
N VAL A 117 -13.62 -4.16 -19.40
CA VAL A 117 -13.63 -4.71 -20.76
C VAL A 117 -12.25 -4.61 -21.39
N ALA A 118 -11.62 -3.44 -21.34
CA ALA A 118 -10.28 -3.21 -21.86
C ALA A 118 -9.24 -4.11 -21.18
N LEU A 119 -9.38 -4.32 -19.87
CA LEU A 119 -8.50 -5.21 -19.11
C LEU A 119 -8.59 -6.67 -19.59
N VAL A 120 -9.82 -7.19 -19.79
CA VAL A 120 -10.06 -8.55 -20.28
C VAL A 120 -9.59 -8.73 -21.73
N GLU A 121 -9.79 -7.73 -22.58
CA GLU A 121 -9.42 -7.75 -23.99
C GLU A 121 -7.91 -7.48 -24.23
N SER A 122 -7.19 -6.95 -23.24
CA SER A 122 -5.77 -6.61 -23.38
C SER A 122 -4.94 -7.85 -23.70
N THR A 123 -4.32 -7.85 -24.89
CA THR A 123 -3.30 -8.84 -25.27
C THR A 123 -1.92 -8.48 -24.76
N ASP A 124 -1.75 -7.22 -24.34
CA ASP A 124 -0.51 -6.72 -23.79
C ASP A 124 -0.49 -6.98 -22.28
N VAL A 125 0.60 -7.58 -21.85
CA VAL A 125 1.07 -7.52 -20.47
C VAL A 125 2.00 -6.29 -20.42
N PRO A 126 1.88 -5.40 -19.42
CA PRO A 126 2.81 -4.29 -19.24
C PRO A 126 4.27 -4.75 -19.30
#